data_AF-A0A090LIM2-F1
#
_entry.id   AF-A0A090LIM2-F1
#
_cell.length_a   1.000
_cell.length_b   1.000
_cell.length_c   1.000
_cell.angle_alpha   90.00
_cell.angle_beta   90.00
_cell.angle_gamma   90.00
#
_symmetry.space_group_name_H-M   'P 1'
#
loop_
_entity.id
_entity.type
_entity.pdbx_description
1 polymer ?
#
loop_
_entity_poly.entity_id
_entity_poly.type
_entity_poly.pdbx_seq_one_letter_code
_entity_poly.pdbx_strand_id
1 'polypeptide(L)' 'MEKTINAIDSAPLDTKFENSRKEIINILKTNESPTEKINNINQLMNHTDFTEEEQVQFYKTLTDAVMSSKNS' A
#
# COMPACT_ATOMS: atom_id res chain seq x y z
N MET A 1 4.70 12.51 3.99
CA MET A 1 4.28 11.15 4.39
C MET A 1 2.78 11.10 4.68
N GLU A 2 2.25 12.02 5.50
CA GLU A 2 0.82 12.07 5.83
C GLU A 2 -0.12 12.08 4.61
N LYS A 3 0.16 12.91 3.59
CA LYS A 3 -0.59 12.89 2.31
C LYS A 3 -0.62 11.51 1.64
N THR A 4 0.51 10.80 1.65
CA THR A 4 0.63 9.46 1.06
C THR A 4 -0.19 8.43 1.84
N ILE A 5 -0.14 8.49 3.18
CA ILE A 5 -0.93 7.61 4.05
C ILE A 5 -2.42 7.84 3.83
N ASN A 6 -2.87 9.10 3.80
CA ASN A 6 -4.28 9.42 3.58
C ASN A 6 -4.76 8.96 2.20
N ALA A 7 -3.93 9.12 1.16
CA ALA A 7 -4.25 8.64 -0.18
C ALA A 7 -4.44 7.11 -0.20
N ILE A 8 -3.54 6.36 0.43
CA ILE A 8 -3.62 4.89 0.56
C ILE A 8 -4.85 4.46 1.36
N ASP A 9 -5.14 5.14 2.48
CA ASP A 9 -6.28 4.82 3.35
C ASP A 9 -7.62 5.04 2.64
N SER A 10 -7.71 6.11 1.84
CA SER A 10 -8.88 6.45 1.03
C SER A 10 -9.03 5.65 -0.27
N ALA A 11 -8.06 4.82 -0.63
CA ALA A 11 -8.06 4.12 -1.92
C ALA A 11 -9.25 3.14 -2.03
N PRO A 12 -9.96 3.12 -3.18
CA PRO A 12 -11.13 2.27 -3.38
C PRO A 12 -10.70 0.82 -3.67
N LEU A 13 -10.26 0.14 -2.63
CA LEU A 13 -9.84 -1.26 -2.67
C LEU A 13 -11.00 -2.20 -2.29
N ASP A 14 -10.96 -3.42 -2.81
CA ASP A 14 -11.81 -4.52 -2.35
C ASP A 14 -11.53 -4.82 -0.86
N THR A 15 -12.58 -5.18 -0.13
CA THR A 15 -12.56 -5.62 1.27
C THR A 15 -11.49 -6.67 1.57
N LYS A 16 -11.20 -7.59 0.63
CA LYS A 16 -10.15 -8.60 0.81
C LYS A 16 -8.74 -8.00 0.99
N PHE A 17 -8.52 -6.77 0.55
CA PHE A 17 -7.24 -6.06 0.64
C PHE A 17 -7.10 -5.20 1.90
N GLU A 18 -8.12 -5.11 2.76
CA GLU A 18 -8.11 -4.17 3.88
C GLU A 18 -6.99 -4.42 4.88
N ASN A 19 -6.66 -5.68 5.15
CA ASN A 19 -5.59 -6.03 6.08
C ASN A 19 -4.23 -5.61 5.51
N SER A 20 -3.94 -5.96 4.27
CA SER A 20 -2.71 -5.54 3.59
C SER A 20 -2.60 -4.01 3.51
N ARG A 21 -3.71 -3.29 3.27
CA ARG A 21 -3.74 -1.82 3.33
C ARG A 21 -3.32 -1.29 4.71
N LYS A 22 -3.91 -1.83 5.78
CA LYS A 22 -3.57 -1.43 7.16
C LYS A 22 -2.10 -1.70 7.48
N GLU A 23 -1.58 -2.83 7.05
CA GLU A 23 -0.17 -3.18 7.26
C GLU A 23 0.80 -2.27 6.50
N ILE A 24 0.51 -1.94 5.23
CA ILE A 24 1.29 -0.94 4.48
C ILE A 24 1.28 0.40 5.20
N ILE A 25 0.12 0.88 5.67
CA ILE A 25 0.02 2.13 6.42
C ILE A 25 0.89 2.07 7.69
N ASN A 26 0.89 0.94 8.40
CA ASN A 26 1.71 0.76 9.60
C ASN A 26 3.22 0.81 9.26
N ILE A 27 3.65 0.15 8.18
CA ILE A 27 5.04 0.20 7.70
C ILE A 27 5.42 1.64 7.33
N LEU A 28 4.55 2.39 6.66
CA LEU A 28 4.86 3.78 6.27
C LEU A 28 5.00 4.73 7.47
N LYS A 29 4.32 4.42 8.59
CA LYS A 29 4.38 5.16 9.85
C LYS A 29 5.62 4.85 10.69
N THR A 30 6.40 3.80 10.38
CA THR A 30 7.64 3.50 11.13
C THR A 30 8.71 4.58 10.89
N ASN A 31 9.72 4.63 11.76
CA ASN A 31 10.90 5.48 11.59
C ASN A 31 12.01 4.81 10.75
N GLU A 32 11.71 3.68 10.11
CA GLU A 32 12.66 2.94 9.28
C GLU A 32 13.04 3.73 8.02
N SER A 33 14.18 3.37 7.43
CA SER A 33 14.64 3.94 6.17
C SER A 33 13.68 3.60 5.01
N PRO A 34 13.68 4.37 3.92
CA PRO A 34 12.87 4.06 2.74
C PRO A 34 13.12 2.66 2.19
N THR A 35 14.37 2.19 2.21
CA THR A 35 14.74 0.85 1.73
C THR A 35 14.15 -0.25 2.61
N GLU A 36 14.23 -0.10 3.94
CA GLU A 36 13.62 -1.06 4.87
C GLU A 36 12.10 -1.11 4.72
N LYS A 37 11.44 0.04 4.57
CA LYS A 37 9.99 0.10 4.31
C LYS A 37 9.59 -0.64 3.04
N ILE A 38 10.34 -0.46 1.96
CA ILE A 38 10.10 -1.18 0.69
C ILE A 38 10.28 -2.68 0.88
N ASN A 39 11.32 -3.11 1.60
CA ASN A 39 11.56 -4.53 1.89
C ASN A 39 10.41 -5.13 2.71
N ASN A 40 9.94 -4.42 3.74
CA ASN A 40 8.82 -4.85 4.57
C ASN A 40 7.51 -4.96 3.76
N ILE A 41 7.24 -4.02 2.84
CA ILE A 41 6.08 -4.08 1.93
C ILE A 41 6.18 -5.28 0.97
N ASN A 42 7.37 -5.54 0.41
CA ASN A 42 7.57 -6.69 -0.46
C ASN A 42 7.39 -8.02 0.29
N GLN A 43 7.89 -8.11 1.53
CA GLN A 43 7.69 -9.28 2.39
C GLN A 43 6.22 -9.51 2.73
N LEU A 44 5.46 -8.45 3.01
CA LEU A 44 4.02 -8.54 3.23
C LEU A 44 3.33 -9.27 2.06
N MET A 45 3.58 -8.85 0.83
CA MET A 45 2.89 -9.42 -0.34
C MET A 45 3.24 -10.88 -0.61
N ASN A 46 4.48 -11.28 -0.31
CA ASN A 46 4.89 -12.68 -0.44
C ASN A 46 4.16 -13.63 0.52
N HIS A 47 3.53 -13.08 1.57
CA HIS A 47 2.75 -13.84 2.55
C HIS A 47 1.23 -13.70 2.34
N THR A 48 0.79 -13.00 1.29
CA THR A 48 -0.63 -12.91 0.95
C THR A 48 -1.06 -14.11 0.11
N ASP A 49 -2.31 -14.53 0.27
CA ASP A 49 -2.94 -15.54 -0.61
C ASP A 49 -3.42 -14.94 -1.95
N PHE A 50 -2.95 -13.74 -2.31
CA PHE A 50 -3.35 -13.06 -3.53
C PHE A 50 -2.71 -13.74 -4.74
N THR A 51 -3.53 -13.95 -5.76
CA THR A 51 -3.08 -14.27 -7.12
C THR A 51 -2.24 -13.13 -7.70
N GLU A 52 -1.45 -13.41 -8.73
CA GLU A 52 -0.64 -12.38 -9.40
C GLU A 52 -1.49 -11.20 -9.90
N GLU A 53 -2.68 -11.47 -10.46
CA GLU A 53 -3.59 -10.43 -10.94
C GLU A 53 -4.10 -9.54 -9.79
N GLU A 54 -4.41 -10.14 -8.64
CA GLU A 54 -4.83 -9.40 -7.44
C GLU A 54 -3.70 -8.55 -6.85
N GLN A 55 -2.46 -9.05 -6.86
CA GLN A 55 -1.29 -8.27 -6.44
C GLN A 55 -1.10 -7.06 -7.36
N VAL A 56 -1.21 -7.26 -8.67
CA VAL A 56 -1.13 -6.17 -9.66
C VAL A 56 -2.25 -5.15 -9.44
N GLN A 57 -3.49 -5.60 -9.27
CA GLN A 57 -4.63 -4.72 -9.03
C GLN A 57 -4.42 -3.90 -7.76
N PHE A 58 -4.05 -4.54 -6.66
CA PHE A 58 -3.81 -3.91 -5.37
C PHE A 58 -2.76 -2.79 -5.49
N TYR A 59 -1.59 -3.11 -6.05
CA TYR A 59 -0.52 -2.12 -6.22
C TYR A 59 -0.85 -1.00 -7.18
N LYS A 60 -1.56 -1.30 -8.27
CA LYS A 60 -2.00 -0.29 -9.23
C LYS A 60 -2.95 0.69 -8.57
N THR A 61 -3.97 0.22 -7.86
CA THR A 61 -4.93 1.09 -7.16
C THR A 61 -4.25 1.98 -6.13
N LEU A 62 -3.29 1.46 -5.35
CA LEU A 62 -2.53 2.26 -4.41
C LEU A 62 -1.65 3.32 -5.10
N THR A 63 -0.99 2.94 -6.19
CA THR A 63 -0.14 3.85 -6.98
C THR A 63 -0.96 4.98 -7.59
N ASP A 64 -2.10 4.64 -8.20
CA ASP A 64 -3.02 5.60 -8.79
C ASP A 64 -3.53 6.59 -7.74
N ALA A 65 -3.97 6.11 -6.57
CA ALA A 65 -4.42 6.96 -5.47
C ALA A 65 -3.34 7.94 -5.00
N VAL A 66 -2.09 7.47 -4.83
CA VAL A 66 -0.97 8.32 -4.44
C VAL A 66 -0.65 9.35 -5.53
N MET A 67 -0.67 8.98 -6.81
CA MET A 67 -0.38 9.90 -7.91
C MET A 67 -1.48 10.96 -8.07
N SER A 68 -2.75 10.59 -7.97
CA SER A 68 -3.87 11.54 -7.99
C SER A 68 -3.80 12.54 -6.83
N SER A 69 -3.37 12.09 -5.63
CA SER A 69 -3.21 12.98 -4.47
C SER A 69 -2.12 14.04 -4.60
N LYS A 70 -1.19 13.89 -5.57
CA LYS A 70 -0.15 14.89 -5.85
C LYS A 70 -0.61 16.00 -6.77
N ASN A 71 -1.66 15.74 -7.56
CA ASN A 71 -2.23 16.68 -8.51
C ASN A 71 -3.42 17.48 -7.92
N SER A 72 -3.65 17.33 -6.62
CA SER A 72 -4.67 18.04 -5.82
C SER A 72 -4.00 18.91 -4.75
#